data_AF-A0A966FPI8-F1
#
_entry.id   AF-A0A966FPI8-F1
#
_cell.length_a   1.000
_cell.length_b   1.000
_cell.length_c   1.000
_cell.angle_alpha   90.00
_cell.angle_beta   90.00
_cell.angle_gamma   90.00
#
_symmetry.space_group_name_H-M   'P 1'
#
loop_
_entity.id
_entity.type
_entity.pdbx_description
1 polymer ?
#
loop_
_entity_poly.entity_id
_entity_poly.type
_entity_poly.pdbx_seq_one_letter_code
_entity_poly.pdbx_strand_id
1 'polypeptide(L)' 'MRVIFSLENDFPLENFKKIEEVTEVEKIGDRIVVHGEGEEFVYRVISLLMSNKMKFREIKIEQPNLEDVFLALTGEKIRE' A
#
# COMPACT_ATOMS: atom_id res chain seq x y z
N MET A 1 -6.52 3.19 3.96
CA MET A 1 -5.28 2.90 4.74
C MET A 1 -4.23 2.41 3.76
N ARG A 2 -2.93 2.54 4.06
CA ARG A 2 -1.87 1.98 3.21
C ARG A 2 -0.74 1.32 3.99
N VAL A 3 -0.15 0.29 3.39
CA VAL A 3 1.09 -0.36 3.85
C VAL A 3 2.17 -0.11 2.81
N ILE A 4 3.30 0.42 3.27
CA ILE A 4 4.46 0.73 2.44
C ILE A 4 5.62 -0.17 2.90
N PHE A 5 6.29 -0.82 1.96
CA PHE A 5 7.45 -1.68 2.23
C PHE A 5 8.32 -1.85 1.00
N SER A 6 9.58 -2.24 1.18
CA SER A 6 10.46 -2.65 0.07
C SER A 6 10.70 -4.16 0.11
N LEU A 7 10.78 -4.81 -1.05
CA LEU A 7 11.09 -6.24 -1.15
C LEU A 7 12.53 -6.46 -1.63
N GLU A 8 13.22 -7.46 -1.08
CA GLU A 8 14.55 -7.85 -1.56
C GLU A 8 14.51 -8.69 -2.84
N ASN A 9 13.37 -9.35 -3.09
CA ASN A 9 13.15 -10.20 -4.25
C ASN A 9 11.94 -9.69 -5.04
N ASP A 10 11.94 -9.92 -6.35
CA ASP A 10 10.77 -9.63 -7.18
C ASP A 10 9.57 -10.47 -6.74
N PHE A 11 8.44 -9.80 -6.55
CA PHE A 11 7.17 -10.41 -6.22
C PHE A 11 6.07 -9.78 -7.09
N PRO A 12 5.27 -10.58 -7.81
CA PRO A 12 4.22 -10.05 -8.65
C PRO A 12 3.20 -9.25 -7.84
N LEU A 13 3.01 -7.98 -8.20
CA LEU A 13 2.07 -7.08 -7.53
C LEU A 13 0.62 -7.58 -7.62
N GLU A 14 0.30 -8.32 -8.69
CA GLU A 14 -0.99 -8.98 -8.90
C GLU A 14 -1.37 -9.95 -7.77
N ASN A 15 -0.42 -10.43 -6.97
CA ASN A 15 -0.74 -11.27 -5.82
C ASN A 15 -1.40 -10.46 -4.68
N PHE A 16 -1.09 -9.18 -4.53
CA PHE A 16 -1.75 -8.31 -3.56
C PHE A 16 -3.18 -7.98 -4.00
N LYS A 17 -3.42 -7.79 -5.31
CA LYS A 17 -4.77 -7.56 -5.87
C LYS A 17 -5.76 -8.71 -5.67
N LYS A 18 -5.29 -9.88 -5.22
CA LYS A 18 -6.14 -11.02 -4.86
C LYS A 18 -6.66 -10.96 -3.43
N ILE A 19 -6.12 -10.06 -2.60
CA ILE A 19 -6.61 -9.79 -1.25
C ILE A 19 -7.87 -8.92 -1.39
N GLU A 20 -8.97 -9.33 -0.77
CA GLU A 20 -10.27 -8.65 -0.87
C GLU A 20 -10.20 -7.20 -0.35
N GLU A 21 -9.42 -6.99 0.71
CA GLU A 21 -9.23 -5.72 1.38
C GLU A 21 -8.32 -4.75 0.59
N VAL A 22 -7.64 -5.20 -0.46
CA VAL A 22 -6.72 -4.38 -1.28
C VAL A 22 -7.50 -3.66 -2.37
N THR A 23 -7.43 -2.33 -2.38
CA THR A 23 -8.06 -1.48 -3.39
C THR A 23 -7.11 -1.10 -4.51
N GLU A 24 -5.83 -0.89 -4.21
CA GLU A 24 -4.82 -0.45 -5.18
C GLU A 24 -3.41 -0.90 -4.77
N VAL A 25 -2.54 -1.12 -5.76
CA VAL A 25 -1.16 -1.53 -5.55
C VAL A 25 -0.26 -0.82 -6.54
N GLU A 26 0.74 -0.13 -6.02
CA GLU A 26 1.69 0.65 -6.81
C GLU A 26 3.13 0.33 -6.40
N LYS A 27 4.06 0.48 -7.36
CA LYS A 27 5.49 0.38 -7.10
C LYS A 27 6.14 1.72 -7.44
N ILE A 28 6.71 2.36 -6.43
CA ILE A 28 7.39 3.66 -6.53
C ILE A 28 8.89 3.41 -6.25
N GLY A 29 9.66 3.24 -7.32
CA GLY A 29 11.08 2.85 -7.20
C GLY A 29 11.22 1.43 -6.62
N ASP A 30 11.86 1.32 -5.46
CA ASP A 30 12.04 0.07 -4.71
C ASP A 30 10.91 -0.22 -3.71
N ARG A 31 10.04 0.77 -3.46
CA ARG A 31 8.94 0.68 -2.52
C ARG A 31 7.67 0.20 -3.21
N ILE A 32 6.94 -0.65 -2.51
CA ILE A 32 5.60 -1.10 -2.85
C ILE A 32 4.65 -0.40 -1.89
N VAL A 33 3.63 0.24 -2.44
CA VAL A 33 2.55 0.87 -1.71
C VAL A 33 1.29 0.06 -1.99
N VAL A 34 0.72 -0.51 -0.94
CA VAL A 34 -0.55 -1.24 -1.00
C VAL A 34 -1.58 -0.38 -0.31
N HIS A 35 -2.65 -0.02 -1.01
CA HIS A 35 -3.82 0.65 -0.46
C HIS A 35 -4.91 -0.38 -0.17
N GLY A 36 -5.65 -0.15 0.90
CA GLY A 36 -6.78 -0.99 1.24
C GLY A 36 -7.60 -0.46 2.41
N GLU A 37 -8.66 -1.20 2.68
CA GLU A 37 -9.74 -0.83 3.58
C GLU A 37 -10.11 -1.99 4.50
N GLY A 38 -10.77 -1.67 5.62
CA GLY A 38 -11.14 -2.67 6.62
C GLY A 38 -10.05 -2.96 7.64
N GLU A 39 -10.45 -3.60 8.74
CA GLU A 39 -9.59 -3.86 9.90
C GLU A 39 -8.54 -4.94 9.62
N GLU A 40 -8.87 -5.91 8.76
CA GLU A 40 -8.01 -7.06 8.43
C GLU A 40 -6.95 -6.73 7.36
N PHE A 41 -7.04 -5.59 6.68
CA PHE A 41 -6.17 -5.22 5.56
C PHE A 41 -4.68 -5.42 5.86
N VAL A 42 -4.20 -4.83 6.97
CA VAL A 42 -2.80 -4.90 7.37
C VAL A 42 -2.40 -6.34 7.65
N TYR A 43 -3.25 -7.08 8.37
CA TYR A 43 -3.00 -8.47 8.71
C TYR A 43 -2.89 -9.34 7.46
N ARG A 44 -3.78 -9.17 6.48
CA ARG A 44 -3.78 -9.91 5.21
C ARG A 44 -2.53 -9.65 4.38
N VAL A 45 -2.12 -8.39 4.25
CA VAL A 45 -0.91 -8.01 3.50
C VAL A 45 0.34 -8.63 4.15
N ILE A 46 0.48 -8.50 5.47
CA ILE A 46 1.61 -9.10 6.21
C ILE A 46 1.57 -10.63 6.12
N SER A 47 0.39 -11.24 6.24
CA SER A 47 0.22 -12.70 6.14
C SER A 47 0.67 -13.21 4.78
N LEU A 48 0.30 -12.52 3.69
CA LEU A 48 0.74 -12.88 2.34
C LEU A 48 2.27 -12.85 2.21
N LEU A 49 2.92 -11.80 2.73
CA LEU A 49 4.38 -11.68 2.72
C LEU A 49 5.04 -12.83 3.49
N MET A 50 4.52 -13.14 4.68
CA MET A 50 5.03 -14.21 5.54
C MET A 50 4.83 -15.60 4.92
N SER A 51 3.65 -15.90 4.39
CA SER A 51 3.34 -17.18 3.74
C SER A 51 4.21 -17.45 2.51
N ASN A 52 4.61 -16.40 1.79
CA ASN A 52 5.52 -16.50 0.65
C ASN A 52 7.00 -16.40 1.03
N LYS A 53 7.33 -16.34 2.33
CA LYS A 53 8.71 -16.20 2.86
C LYS A 53 9.44 -15.00 2.25
N MET A 54 8.69 -13.93 1.99
CA MET A 54 9.24 -12.72 1.38
C MET A 54 10.11 -11.98 2.39
N LYS A 55 11.33 -11.64 1.96
CA LYS A 55 12.16 -10.70 2.71
C LYS A 55 11.73 -9.29 2.35
N PHE A 56 11.15 -8.60 3.32
CA PHE A 56 10.78 -7.19 3.22
C PHE A 56 11.59 -6.35 4.19
N ARG A 57 11.81 -5.09 3.85
CA ARG A 57 12.44 -4.08 4.71
C ARG A 57 11.47 -2.94 4.92
N GLU A 58 11.57 -2.33 6.11
CA GLU A 58 10.83 -1.12 6.50
C GLU A 58 9.33 -1.18 6.20
N ILE A 59 8.54 -1.82 7.08
CA ILE A 59 7.07 -1.72 7.00
C ILE A 59 6.64 -0.42 7.65
N LYS A 60 5.91 0.40 6.88
CA LYS A 60 5.18 1.56 7.39
C LYS A 60 3.69 1.37 7.12
N ILE A 61 2.87 1.58 8.15
CA ILE A 61 1.41 1.58 8.04
C ILE A 61 0.96 3.02 8.23
N GLU A 62 0.22 3.54 7.26
CA GLU A 62 -0.32 4.90 7.30
C GLU A 62 -1.84 4.86 7.15
N GLN A 63 -2.54 5.49 8.08
CA GLN A 63 -3.93 5.83 7.88
C GLN A 63 -3.99 7.12 7.06
N PRO A 64 -4.86 7.23 6.04
CA PRO A 64 -5.03 8.47 5.30
C PRO A 64 -5.42 9.56 6.30
N ASN A 65 -4.70 10.68 6.25
CA ASN A 65 -5.11 11.86 6.99
C ASN A 65 -6.10 12.67 6.14
N LEU A 66 -6.85 13.56 6.76
CA LEU A 66 -7.83 14.41 6.07
C LEU A 66 -7.18 15.32 5.00
N GLU A 67 -5.90 15.64 5.14
CA GLU A 67 -5.14 16.51 4.22
C GLU A 67 -4.94 15.85 2.84
N ASP A 68 -4.70 14.54 2.80
CA ASP A 68 -4.53 13.77 1.55
C ASP A 68 -5.83 13.71 0.72
N VAL A 69 -6.99 13.66 1.38
CA VAL A 69 -8.31 13.67 0.71
C VAL A 69 -8.66 15.06 0.18
N PHE A 70 -8.21 16.11 0.87
CA PHE A 70 -8.39 17.48 0.40
C PHE A 70 -7.67 17.72 -0.94
N LEU A 71 -6.45 17.20 -1.13
CA LEU A 71 -5.75 17.30 -2.42
C LEU A 71 -6.42 16.52 -3.55
N ALA A 72 -7.00 15.34 -3.28
CA ALA A 72 -7.66 14.54 -4.30
C ALA A 72 -8.99 15.14 -4.79
N LEU A 73 -9.70 15.88 -3.92
CA LEU A 73 -10.95 16.58 -4.28
C LEU A 73 -10.72 17.95 -4.90
N THR A 74 -9.59 18.61 -4.60
CA THR A 74 -9.18 19.85 -5.27
C THR A 74 -8.10 19.57 -6.31
N GLY A 75 -8.45 18.76 -7.30
CA GLY A 75 -7.86 18.93 -8.61
C GLY A 75 -8.08 20.38 -9.04
N GLU A 76 -6.99 21.13 -9.19
CA GLU A 76 -6.93 22.55 -9.58
C GLU A 76 -7.12 23.58 -8.44
N LYS A 77 -6.00 23.93 -7.79
CA LYS A 77 -5.33 25.23 -8.02
C LYS A 77 -4.00 25.29 -7.27
N ILE A 78 -2.93 24.92 -7.97
CA ILE A 78 -1.69 25.68 -7.83
C ILE A 78 -1.88 26.90 -8.72
N ARG A 79 -2.03 28.07 -8.12
CA ARG A 79 -1.51 29.33 -8.67
C ARG A 79 -1.51 30.44 -7.61
N GLU A 80 -0.28 30.86 -7.34
CA GLU A 80 0.22 32.07 -6.68
C GLU A 80 0.19 32.14 -5.15
#